data_AF-A0A351FQN7-F1
#
_entry.id   AF-A0A351FQN7-F1
#
_cell.length_a   1.000
_cell.length_b   1.000
_cell.length_c   1.000
_cell.angle_alpha   90.00
_cell.angle_beta   90.00
_cell.angle_gamma   90.00
#
_symmetry.space_group_name_H-M   'P 1'
#
loop_
_entity.id
_entity.type
_entity.pdbx_description
1 polymer ?
#
loop_
_entity_poly.entity_id
_entity_poly.type
_entity_poly.pdbx_seq_one_letter_code
_entity_poly.pdbx_strand_id
1 'polypeptide(L)'
;MLLRLLVTHFLRQMAQEKVMDAVTQAAREHSGQVEGQDLQPEELPMCDIGIVFATGVESGGVVDQLEAARHTSSPSLTEYSGVFHGTPVVVWETGMGREAAARATEELIRTHSPKWVVSTGFAAALSPELARGHVLMPNRIVDLQGSQLDVGFTVADEV
;
A
#
# COMPACT_ATOMS: atom_id res chain seq x y z
N MET A 1 48.66 -9.25 -16.40
CA MET A 1 47.19 -9.11 -16.22
C MET A 1 46.62 -9.81 -14.99
N LEU A 2 47.43 -10.44 -14.12
CA LEU A 2 46.96 -11.05 -12.86
C LEU A 2 46.98 -10.09 -11.64
N LEU A 3 47.90 -9.11 -11.61
CA LEU A 3 48.03 -8.19 -10.47
C LEU A 3 46.80 -7.28 -10.29
N ARG A 4 46.15 -6.89 -11.39
CA ARG A 4 44.97 -6.00 -11.36
C ARG A 4 43.73 -6.69 -10.75
N LEU A 5 43.56 -7.99 -10.99
CA LEU A 5 42.46 -8.79 -10.42
C LEU A 5 42.64 -8.98 -8.92
N LEU A 6 43.88 -9.18 -8.47
CA LEU A 6 44.20 -9.39 -7.06
C LEU A 6 44.01 -8.10 -6.23
N VAL A 7 44.39 -6.94 -6.78
CA VAL A 7 44.14 -5.63 -6.17
C VAL A 7 42.64 -5.31 -6.09
N THR A 8 41.86 -5.67 -7.12
CA THR A 8 40.42 -5.43 -7.13
C THR A 8 39.69 -6.31 -6.10
N HIS A 9 40.18 -7.53 -5.85
CA HIS A 9 39.63 -8.40 -4.81
C HIS A 9 40.02 -7.92 -3.40
N PHE A 10 41.27 -7.50 -3.20
CA PHE A 10 41.75 -7.06 -1.90
C PHE A 10 41.07 -5.74 -1.44
N LEU A 11 40.83 -4.82 -2.38
CA LEU A 11 40.11 -3.57 -2.11
C LEU A 11 38.64 -3.80 -1.73
N ARG A 12 37.98 -4.82 -2.29
CA ARG A 12 36.60 -5.20 -1.90
C ARG A 12 36.54 -5.80 -0.50
N GLN A 13 37.53 -6.62 -0.13
CA GLN A 13 37.57 -7.26 1.18
C GLN A 13 37.81 -6.24 2.30
N MET A 14 38.74 -5.30 2.09
CA MET A 14 38.97 -4.20 3.02
C MET A 14 37.80 -3.20 3.10
N ALA A 15 37.05 -3.02 2.01
CA ALA A 15 35.86 -2.18 2.03
C ALA A 15 34.74 -2.80 2.89
N GLN A 16 34.57 -4.12 2.85
CA GLN A 16 33.55 -4.82 3.65
C GLN A 16 33.88 -4.82 5.15
N GLU A 17 35.15 -5.00 5.50
CA GLU A 17 35.62 -4.98 6.90
C GLU A 17 35.41 -3.59 7.53
N LYS A 18 35.84 -2.53 6.83
CA LYS A 18 35.68 -1.15 7.32
C LYS A 18 34.23 -0.68 7.37
N VAL A 19 33.37 -1.17 6.47
CA VAL A 19 31.93 -0.85 6.51
C VAL A 19 31.26 -1.55 7.70
N MET A 20 31.63 -2.79 8.00
CA MET A 20 31.05 -3.51 9.15
C MET A 20 31.50 -2.93 10.49
N ASP A 21 32.76 -2.53 10.60
CA ASP A 21 33.29 -1.84 11.79
C ASP A 21 32.65 -0.45 11.96
N ALA A 22 32.44 0.29 10.86
CA ALA A 22 31.74 1.58 10.92
C ALA A 22 30.26 1.41 11.32
N VAL A 23 29.59 0.36 10.83
CA VAL A 23 28.19 0.05 11.21
C VAL A 23 28.10 -0.40 12.67
N THR A 24 29.03 -1.23 13.16
CA THR A 24 29.04 -1.66 14.57
C THR A 24 29.46 -0.54 15.52
N GLN A 25 30.35 0.36 15.10
CA GLN A 25 30.72 1.54 15.87
C GLN A 25 29.58 2.58 15.91
N ALA A 26 28.94 2.86 14.77
CA ALA A 26 27.75 3.73 14.72
C ALA A 26 26.58 3.14 15.52
N ALA A 27 26.40 1.82 15.49
CA ALA A 27 25.42 1.13 16.34
C ALA A 27 25.77 1.28 17.82
N ARG A 28 27.04 1.15 18.23
CA ARG A 28 27.46 1.31 19.64
C ARG A 28 27.39 2.76 20.13
N GLU A 29 27.70 3.72 19.28
CA GLU A 29 27.59 5.16 19.58
C GLU A 29 26.11 5.59 19.70
N HIS A 30 25.21 4.98 18.91
CA HIS A 30 23.75 5.16 19.09
C HIS A 30 23.16 4.34 20.25
N SER A 31 23.75 3.20 20.62
CA SER A 31 23.29 2.37 21.75
C SER A 31 23.50 3.04 23.12
N GLY A 32 24.27 4.12 23.22
CA GLY A 32 24.48 4.87 24.47
C GLY A 32 23.45 5.97 24.77
N GLN A 33 22.51 6.25 23.84
CA GLN A 33 21.51 7.32 24.01
C GLN A 33 20.05 6.90 23.76
N VAL A 34 19.79 5.61 23.55
CA VAL A 34 18.41 5.10 23.51
C VAL A 34 18.15 4.33 24.80
N GLU A 35 18.02 5.09 25.90
CA GLU A 35 17.28 4.58 27.07
C GLU A 35 15.88 4.20 26.59
N GLY A 36 15.46 2.99 26.96
CA GLY A 36 14.26 2.29 26.50
C GLY A 36 13.07 3.20 26.19
N GLN A 37 12.87 3.45 24.90
CA GLN A 37 11.52 3.62 24.40
C GLN A 37 10.95 2.22 24.33
N ASP A 38 10.07 1.91 25.27
CA ASP A 38 9.08 0.86 25.08
C ASP A 38 8.51 1.05 23.67
N LEU A 39 8.88 0.18 22.74
CA LEU A 39 8.24 0.10 21.43
C LEU A 39 6.84 -0.46 21.70
N GLN A 40 5.97 0.41 22.22
CA GLN A 40 4.54 0.15 22.21
C GLN A 40 4.19 -0.11 20.74
N PRO A 41 3.48 -1.21 20.42
CA PRO A 41 2.96 -1.41 19.08
C PRO A 41 2.24 -0.12 18.71
N GLU A 42 2.73 0.59 17.69
CA GLU A 42 2.08 1.83 17.25
C GLU A 42 0.64 1.46 16.91
N GLU A 43 -0.31 1.96 17.70
CA GLU A 43 -1.73 1.65 17.52
C GLU A 43 -2.09 2.01 16.08
N LEU A 44 -2.55 1.01 15.32
CA LEU A 44 -2.93 1.21 13.93
C LEU A 44 -4.00 2.30 13.88
N PRO A 45 -3.85 3.32 13.04
CA PRO A 45 -4.84 4.39 12.97
C PRO A 45 -6.18 3.77 12.59
N MET A 46 -7.20 4.05 13.42
CA MET A 46 -8.58 3.72 13.07
C MET A 46 -8.93 4.37 11.73
N CYS A 47 -9.47 3.60 10.80
CA CYS A 47 -10.02 4.13 9.55
C CYS A 47 -11.53 3.92 9.50
N ASP A 48 -12.24 4.91 8.96
CA ASP A 48 -13.67 4.75 8.67
C ASP A 48 -13.87 4.09 7.31
N ILE A 49 -12.94 4.31 6.37
CA ILE A 49 -13.00 3.81 5.00
C ILE A 49 -11.66 3.14 4.62
N GLY A 50 -11.75 1.90 4.15
CA GLY A 50 -10.66 1.24 3.42
C GLY A 50 -10.85 1.39 1.92
N ILE A 51 -9.80 1.79 1.21
CA ILE A 51 -9.80 1.94 -0.24
C ILE A 51 -8.80 0.96 -0.82
N VAL A 52 -9.22 0.13 -1.77
CA VAL A 52 -8.36 -0.86 -2.41
C VAL A 52 -8.17 -0.52 -3.89
N PHE A 53 -6.91 -0.56 -4.32
CA PHE A 53 -6.49 -0.37 -5.71
C PHE A 53 -5.65 -1.56 -6.16
N ALA A 54 -5.70 -1.93 -7.44
CA ALA A 54 -4.84 -3.01 -7.92
C ALA A 54 -3.37 -2.55 -8.05
N THR A 55 -3.14 -1.28 -8.41
CA THR A 55 -1.81 -0.73 -8.68
C THR A 55 -1.64 0.70 -8.18
N GLY A 56 -0.38 1.13 -8.01
CA GLY A 56 -0.07 2.50 -7.60
C GLY A 56 -0.44 3.61 -8.60
N VAL A 57 -0.59 3.27 -9.89
CA VAL A 57 -1.10 4.22 -10.88
C VAL A 57 -2.56 4.58 -10.62
N GLU A 58 -3.33 3.66 -10.03
CA GLU A 58 -4.73 3.90 -9.69
C GLU A 58 -4.86 4.63 -8.34
N SER A 59 -3.98 4.33 -7.38
CA SER A 59 -4.00 4.92 -6.03
C SER A 59 -3.46 6.35 -5.97
N GLY A 60 -2.51 6.71 -6.86
CA GLY A 60 -1.72 7.94 -6.75
C GLY A 60 -2.56 9.22 -6.56
N GLY A 61 -3.66 9.35 -7.31
CA GLY A 61 -4.53 10.53 -7.20
C GLY A 61 -5.20 10.69 -5.82
N VAL A 62 -5.49 9.59 -5.11
CA VAL A 62 -6.01 9.64 -3.74
C VAL A 62 -4.87 9.84 -2.75
N VAL A 63 -3.76 9.12 -2.92
CA VAL A 63 -2.58 9.20 -2.04
C VAL A 63 -2.00 10.61 -1.99
N ASP A 64 -1.91 11.29 -3.13
CA ASP A 64 -1.39 12.66 -3.25
C ASP A 64 -2.23 13.69 -2.47
N GLN A 65 -3.48 13.36 -2.16
CA GLN A 65 -4.42 14.22 -1.46
C GLN A 65 -4.60 13.86 0.02
N LEU A 66 -3.89 12.83 0.51
CA LEU A 66 -3.96 12.45 1.92
C LEU A 66 -3.28 13.50 2.81
N GLU A 67 -4.03 13.98 3.80
CA GLU A 67 -3.50 14.76 4.91
C GLU A 67 -2.94 13.83 5.99
N ALA A 68 -1.87 14.26 6.67
CA ALA A 68 -1.20 13.46 7.70
C ALA A 68 -0.81 12.04 7.23
N ALA A 69 -0.40 11.92 5.96
CA ALA A 69 -0.14 10.63 5.33
C ALA A 69 1.01 9.87 6.00
N ARG A 70 0.79 8.57 6.24
CA ARG A 70 1.80 7.58 6.60
C ARG A 70 1.87 6.52 5.51
N HIS A 71 3.08 6.07 5.22
CA HIS A 71 3.31 5.04 4.21
C HIS A 71 4.02 3.86 4.85
N THR A 72 3.42 2.68 4.70
CA THR A 72 3.98 1.40 5.14
C THR A 72 4.13 0.51 3.92
N SER A 73 5.37 0.09 3.62
CA SER A 73 5.64 -0.82 2.52
C SER A 73 6.29 -2.09 3.05
N SER A 74 5.70 -3.22 2.70
CA SER A 74 6.22 -4.57 2.95
C SER A 74 6.35 -5.30 1.61
N PRO A 75 7.11 -6.40 1.53
CA PRO A 75 7.22 -7.18 0.29
C PRO A 75 5.87 -7.67 -0.27
N SER A 76 4.85 -7.75 0.58
CA SER A 76 3.54 -8.33 0.26
C SER A 76 2.40 -7.30 0.14
N LEU A 77 2.63 -6.05 0.53
CA LEU A 77 1.59 -5.03 0.65
C LEU A 77 2.19 -3.62 0.72
N THR A 78 1.59 -2.69 -0.02
CA THR A 78 1.79 -1.25 0.13
C THR A 78 0.53 -0.63 0.74
N GLU A 79 0.70 0.12 1.82
CA GLU A 79 -0.35 0.79 2.56
C GLU A 79 -0.05 2.29 2.71
N TYR A 80 -1.08 3.10 2.51
CA TYR A 80 -1.09 4.52 2.87
C TYR A 80 -2.24 4.78 3.84
N SER A 81 -1.98 5.40 4.99
CA SER A 81 -3.03 5.84 5.91
C SER A 81 -2.99 7.35 6.09
N GLY A 82 -4.12 7.97 6.34
CA GLY A 82 -4.22 9.42 6.50
C GLY A 82 -5.65 9.89 6.60
N VAL A 83 -5.85 11.18 6.33
CA VAL A 83 -7.16 11.83 6.31
C VAL A 83 -7.45 12.31 4.89
N PHE A 84 -8.61 11.96 4.35
CA PHE A 84 -9.10 12.40 3.06
C PHE A 84 -10.38 13.21 3.26
N HIS A 85 -10.35 14.52 2.98
CA HIS A 85 -11.48 15.44 3.23
C HIS A 85 -12.09 15.30 4.64
N GLY A 86 -11.24 15.24 5.68
CA GLY A 86 -11.68 15.09 7.07
C GLY A 86 -12.10 13.68 7.48
N THR A 87 -12.02 12.70 6.58
CA THR A 87 -12.34 11.29 6.87
C THR A 87 -11.07 10.46 7.05
N PRO A 88 -10.89 9.73 8.15
CA PRO A 88 -9.79 8.77 8.30
C PRO A 88 -9.89 7.64 7.28
N VAL A 89 -8.87 7.47 6.44
CA VAL A 89 -8.84 6.45 5.39
C VAL A 89 -7.55 5.64 5.43
N VAL A 90 -7.65 4.40 4.95
CA VAL A 90 -6.49 3.57 4.60
C VAL A 90 -6.61 3.14 3.14
N VAL A 91 -5.51 3.22 2.40
CA VAL A 91 -5.40 2.88 0.99
C VAL A 91 -4.43 1.72 0.84
N TRP A 92 -4.88 0.61 0.27
CA TRP A 92 -4.05 -0.58 0.03
C TRP A 92 -3.90 -0.84 -1.47
N GLU A 93 -2.67 -1.08 -1.89
CA GLU A 93 -2.38 -1.60 -3.23
C GLU A 93 -2.33 -3.13 -3.17
N THR A 94 -3.34 -3.77 -3.74
CA THR A 94 -3.58 -5.20 -3.58
C THR A 94 -2.75 -6.07 -4.51
N GLY A 95 -2.28 -5.51 -5.62
CA GLY A 95 -1.83 -6.26 -6.79
C GLY A 95 -2.99 -6.68 -7.69
N MET A 96 -2.67 -7.11 -8.91
CA MET A 96 -3.64 -7.47 -9.94
C MET A 96 -4.24 -8.88 -9.71
N GLY A 97 -5.53 -9.02 -9.99
CA GLY A 97 -6.24 -10.30 -10.02
C GLY A 97 -7.09 -10.59 -8.78
N ARG A 98 -8.04 -11.53 -8.94
CA ARG A 98 -9.05 -11.85 -7.92
C ARG A 98 -8.45 -12.30 -6.59
N GLU A 99 -7.48 -13.20 -6.62
CA GLU A 99 -6.88 -13.76 -5.41
C GLU A 99 -6.12 -12.71 -4.60
N ALA A 100 -5.37 -11.85 -5.28
CA ALA A 100 -4.64 -10.76 -4.68
C ALA A 100 -5.59 -9.74 -4.02
N ALA A 101 -6.62 -9.31 -4.75
CA ALA A 101 -7.66 -8.41 -4.25
C ALA A 101 -8.43 -9.02 -3.05
N ALA A 102 -8.81 -10.30 -3.13
CA ALA A 102 -9.53 -10.98 -2.05
C ALA A 102 -8.69 -11.08 -0.77
N ARG A 103 -7.44 -11.57 -0.88
CA ARG A 103 -6.53 -11.70 0.27
C ARG A 103 -6.27 -10.34 0.94
N ALA A 104 -5.95 -9.33 0.14
CA ALA A 104 -5.65 -8.00 0.65
C ALA A 104 -6.90 -7.37 1.30
N THR A 105 -8.08 -7.49 0.69
CA THR A 105 -9.31 -6.93 1.26
C THR A 105 -9.70 -7.61 2.57
N GLU A 106 -9.56 -8.94 2.66
CA GLU A 106 -9.82 -9.68 3.90
C GLU A 106 -8.88 -9.25 5.03
N GLU A 107 -7.60 -9.09 4.72
CA GLU A 107 -6.61 -8.63 5.68
C GLU A 107 -6.85 -7.18 6.10
N LEU A 108 -7.20 -6.29 5.17
CA LEU A 108 -7.59 -4.91 5.46
C LEU A 108 -8.77 -4.86 6.44
N ILE A 109 -9.81 -5.65 6.20
CA ILE A 109 -10.99 -5.71 7.07
C ILE A 109 -10.60 -6.20 8.46
N ARG A 110 -9.77 -7.25 8.54
CA ARG A 110 -9.31 -7.80 9.82
C ARG A 110 -8.43 -6.81 10.60
N THR A 111 -7.56 -6.09 9.90
CA THR A 111 -6.57 -5.20 10.50
C THR A 111 -7.18 -3.88 10.95
N HIS A 112 -8.05 -3.26 10.15
CA HIS A 112 -8.57 -1.92 10.43
C HIS A 112 -10.07 -1.87 10.76
N SER A 113 -10.83 -2.93 10.49
CA SER A 113 -12.29 -2.97 10.71
C SER A 113 -13.05 -1.73 10.19
N PRO A 114 -12.83 -1.31 8.93
CA PRO A 114 -13.49 -0.12 8.40
C PRO A 114 -15.00 -0.32 8.30
N LYS A 115 -15.75 0.78 8.32
CA LYS A 115 -17.20 0.77 8.07
C LYS A 115 -17.51 0.53 6.60
N TRP A 116 -16.63 0.97 5.71
CA TRP A 116 -16.78 0.84 4.26
C TRP A 116 -15.49 0.37 3.60
N VAL A 117 -15.63 -0.48 2.58
CA VAL A 117 -14.56 -0.79 1.64
C VAL A 117 -14.94 -0.28 0.27
N VAL A 118 -14.08 0.55 -0.31
CA VAL A 118 -14.22 1.09 -1.67
C VAL A 118 -13.20 0.40 -2.55
N SER A 119 -13.67 -0.39 -3.52
CA SER A 119 -12.82 -0.92 -4.59
C SER A 119 -12.91 0.01 -5.79
N THR A 120 -11.76 0.48 -6.26
CA THR A 120 -11.66 1.46 -7.34
C THR A 120 -10.47 1.14 -8.24
N GLY A 121 -10.61 1.45 -9.51
CA GLY A 121 -9.60 1.15 -10.52
C GLY A 121 -10.13 1.41 -11.93
N PHE A 122 -9.31 1.08 -12.92
CA PHE A 122 -9.70 1.22 -14.32
C PHE A 122 -10.40 -0.04 -14.83
N ALA A 123 -11.38 0.16 -15.72
CA ALA A 123 -12.11 -0.92 -16.37
C ALA A 123 -12.24 -0.68 -17.87
N ALA A 124 -12.37 -1.78 -18.62
CA ALA A 124 -12.71 -1.73 -20.03
C ALA A 124 -14.23 -1.77 -20.21
N ALA A 125 -14.76 -0.90 -21.06
CA ALA A 125 -16.18 -0.87 -21.39
C ALA A 125 -16.57 -2.09 -22.24
N LEU A 126 -17.67 -2.75 -21.86
CA LEU A 126 -18.37 -3.73 -22.69
C LEU A 126 -19.60 -3.13 -23.38
N SER A 127 -20.19 -2.08 -22.79
CA SER A 127 -21.29 -1.33 -23.39
C SER A 127 -20.74 -0.28 -24.35
N PRO A 128 -21.31 -0.12 -25.56
CA PRO A 128 -20.91 0.94 -26.49
C PRO A 128 -21.26 2.36 -26.00
N GLU A 129 -22.11 2.48 -24.97
CA GLU A 129 -22.50 3.77 -24.38
C GLU A 129 -21.43 4.32 -23.41
N LEU A 130 -20.50 3.47 -22.96
CA LEU A 130 -19.41 3.86 -22.08
C LEU A 130 -18.18 4.26 -22.89
N ALA A 131 -17.74 5.51 -22.72
CA ALA A 131 -16.56 6.05 -23.35
C ALA A 131 -15.38 6.16 -22.36
N ARG A 132 -14.16 6.29 -22.89
CA ARG A 132 -12.98 6.57 -22.07
C ARG A 132 -13.19 7.85 -21.26
N GLY A 133 -12.92 7.77 -19.96
CA GLY A 133 -13.06 8.90 -19.03
C GLY A 133 -14.41 8.94 -18.32
N HIS A 134 -15.38 8.09 -18.68
CA HIS A 134 -16.58 7.93 -17.87
C HIS A 134 -16.24 7.27 -16.53
N VAL A 135 -16.91 7.75 -15.48
CA VAL A 135 -16.91 7.11 -14.16
C VAL A 135 -18.13 6.19 -14.10
N LEU A 136 -17.90 4.93 -13.74
CA LEU A 136 -18.95 3.93 -13.61
C LEU A 136 -19.09 3.53 -12.15
N MET A 137 -20.28 3.71 -11.59
CA MET A 137 -20.65 3.14 -10.29
C MET A 137 -21.60 1.95 -10.51
N PRO A 138 -21.14 0.69 -10.31
CA PRO A 138 -22.00 -0.46 -10.50
C PRO A 138 -23.02 -0.57 -9.37
N ASN A 139 -24.25 -0.95 -9.71
CA ASN A 139 -25.24 -1.40 -8.72
C ASN A 139 -25.01 -2.88 -8.31
N ARG A 140 -24.43 -3.67 -9.21
CA ARG A 140 -24.14 -5.09 -9.04
C ARG A 140 -22.83 -5.46 -9.71
N ILE A 141 -22.08 -6.36 -9.06
CA ILE A 141 -20.87 -6.99 -9.58
C ILE A 141 -21.15 -8.47 -9.78
N VAL A 142 -20.70 -9.04 -10.90
CA VAL A 142 -20.80 -10.47 -11.18
C VAL A 142 -19.44 -11.05 -11.54
N ASP A 143 -19.15 -12.27 -11.09
CA ASP A 143 -17.96 -13.01 -11.51
C ASP A 143 -18.25 -13.94 -12.70
N LEU A 144 -17.20 -14.55 -13.27
CA LEU A 144 -17.32 -15.48 -14.39
C LEU A 144 -18.03 -16.80 -14.04
N GLN A 145 -18.23 -17.09 -12.75
CA GLN A 145 -18.98 -18.24 -12.26
C GLN A 145 -20.45 -17.90 -11.96
N GLY A 146 -20.85 -16.64 -12.13
CA GLY A 146 -22.21 -16.16 -11.87
C GLY A 146 -22.47 -15.76 -10.43
N SER A 147 -21.46 -15.73 -9.55
CA SER A 147 -21.60 -15.15 -8.21
C SER A 147 -21.92 -13.67 -8.34
N GLN A 148 -22.81 -13.15 -7.49
CA GLN A 148 -23.27 -11.77 -7.55
C GLN A 148 -23.06 -11.06 -6.21
N LEU A 149 -22.73 -9.78 -6.28
CA LEU A 149 -22.69 -8.87 -5.16
C LEU A 149 -23.49 -7.62 -5.53
N ASP A 150 -24.57 -7.35 -4.78
CA ASP A 150 -25.27 -6.06 -4.85
C ASP A 150 -24.47 -5.05 -4.01
N VAL A 151 -24.07 -3.93 -4.62
CA VAL A 151 -23.16 -2.94 -4.01
C VAL A 151 -23.84 -2.18 -2.86
N GLY A 152 -25.18 -2.19 -2.80
CA GLY A 152 -25.96 -1.66 -1.67
C GLY A 152 -25.89 -0.14 -1.49
N PHE A 153 -25.11 0.55 -2.33
CA PHE A 153 -24.95 2.00 -2.37
C PHE A 153 -25.07 2.47 -3.81
N THR A 154 -25.73 3.60 -4.01
CA THR A 154 -25.87 4.25 -5.33
C THR A 154 -25.64 5.74 -5.12
N VAL A 155 -24.82 6.34 -5.98
CA VAL A 155 -24.67 7.80 -6.00
C VAL A 155 -25.98 8.37 -6.52
N ALA A 156 -26.59 9.31 -5.80
CA ALA A 156 -27.80 9.98 -6.26
C ALA A 156 -27.52 10.72 -7.58
N ASP A 157 -28.50 10.79 -8.48
CA ASP A 157 -28.40 11.44 -9.81
C ASP A 157 -28.24 12.99 -9.75
N GLU A 158 -27.79 13.56 -8.62
CA GLU A 158 -27.57 14.99 -8.48
C GLU A 158 -26.10 15.35 -8.75
N VAL A 159 -25.77 15.56 -10.03
CA VAL A 159 -24.74 16.50 -10.50
C VAL A 159 -25.21 17.21 -11.76
#